data_AF-A0A971WQK6-F1
#
_entry.id   AF-A0A971WQK6-F1
#
_cell.length_a   1.000
_cell.length_b   1.000
_cell.length_c   1.000
_cell.angle_alpha   90.00
_cell.angle_beta   90.00
_cell.angle_gamma   90.00
#
_symmetry.space_group_name_H-M   'P 1'
#
loop_
_entity.id
_entity.type
_entity.pdbx_description
1 polymer ?
#
loop_
_entity_poly.entity_id
_entity_poly.type
_entity_poly.pdbx_seq_one_letter_code
_entity_poly.pdbx_strand_id
1 'polypeptide(L)'
;MDKETLKNYADLKYEIHRIEKRIEKLQKNMVHDSVTGSNPEFPYQHMSIPIEGIDADRIEKLSSILHKRKEKAELQRLEIEEFIADIPDCRTRMIFEDRYVHDKSWLSISRKWGSRNESYARMIHDRYLDKINMPRCL
;
A
#
# COMPACT_ATOMS: atom_id res chain seq x y z
N MET A 1 -11.15 15.66 1.55
CA MET A 1 -9.99 14.82 1.97
C MET A 1 -9.78 15.08 3.45
N ASP A 2 -9.77 14.04 4.26
CA ASP A 2 -9.78 14.18 5.72
C ASP A 2 -8.41 13.89 6.32
N LYS A 3 -8.15 14.45 7.52
CA LYS A 3 -6.89 14.21 8.23
C LYS A 3 -6.70 12.74 8.60
N GLU A 4 -7.79 12.02 8.83
CA GLU A 4 -7.78 10.60 9.16
C GLU A 4 -7.40 9.74 7.95
N THR A 5 -7.96 10.04 6.77
CA THR A 5 -7.62 9.29 5.55
C THR A 5 -6.15 9.46 5.18
N LEU A 6 -5.61 10.68 5.30
CA LEU A 6 -4.18 10.95 5.05
C LEU A 6 -3.24 10.21 6.01
N LYS A 7 -3.61 10.10 7.30
CA LYS A 7 -2.81 9.35 8.29
C LYS A 7 -2.70 7.87 7.97
N ASN A 8 -3.72 7.29 7.35
CA ASN A 8 -3.75 5.88 7.00
C ASN A 8 -2.77 5.53 5.87
N TYR A 9 -2.11 6.50 5.23
CA TYR A 9 -1.16 6.25 4.13
C TYR A 9 -0.05 5.23 4.51
N ALA A 10 0.55 5.39 5.70
CA ALA A 10 1.60 4.49 6.16
C ALA A 10 1.08 3.06 6.37
N ASP A 11 -0.13 2.94 6.95
CA ASP A 11 -0.80 1.65 7.15
C ASP A 11 -1.19 1.00 5.83
N LEU A 12 -1.66 1.77 4.84
CA LEU A 12 -1.96 1.28 3.49
C LEU A 12 -0.70 0.70 2.83
N LYS A 13 0.42 1.42 2.89
CA LYS A 13 1.71 0.94 2.37
C LYS A 13 2.15 -0.36 3.05
N TYR A 14 1.97 -0.44 4.37
CA TYR A 14 2.27 -1.64 5.14
C TYR A 14 1.33 -2.81 4.79
N GLU A 15 0.03 -2.56 4.64
CA GLU A 15 -0.95 -3.55 4.23
C GLU A 15 -0.62 -4.12 2.86
N ILE A 16 -0.36 -3.26 1.86
CA ILE A 16 0.04 -3.67 0.51
C ILE A 16 1.26 -4.59 0.58
N HIS A 17 2.32 -4.19 1.29
CA HIS A 17 3.54 -5.00 1.44
C HIS A 17 3.27 -6.36 2.11
N ARG A 18 2.41 -6.39 3.13
CA ARG A 18 2.02 -7.65 3.79
C ARG A 18 1.22 -8.56 2.86
N ILE A 19 0.32 -8.00 2.06
CA ILE A 19 -0.47 -8.75 1.09
C ILE A 19 0.45 -9.32 0.00
N GLU A 20 1.38 -8.53 -0.53
CA GLU A 20 2.36 -8.97 -1.53
C GLU A 20 3.19 -10.15 -1.02
N LYS A 21 3.75 -10.05 0.19
CA LYS A 21 4.47 -11.17 0.83
C LYS A 21 3.60 -12.41 1.00
N ARG A 22 2.31 -12.23 1.29
CA ARG A 22 1.38 -13.35 1.44
C ARG A 22 1.08 -14.03 0.10
N ILE A 23 0.92 -13.25 -0.97
CA ILE A 23 0.74 -13.76 -2.34
C ILE A 23 1.99 -14.52 -2.77
N GLU A 24 3.19 -13.97 -2.56
CA GLU A 24 4.47 -14.63 -2.89
C GLU A 24 4.60 -15.99 -2.17
N LYS A 25 4.25 -16.04 -0.87
CA LYS A 25 4.29 -17.29 -0.10
C LYS A 25 3.28 -18.33 -0.61
N LEU A 26 2.07 -17.90 -1.00
CA LEU A 26 1.07 -18.79 -1.59
C LEU A 26 1.55 -19.38 -2.91
N GLN A 27 2.17 -18.58 -3.77
CA GLN A 27 2.72 -19.04 -5.05
C GLN A 27 3.86 -20.04 -4.86
N LYS A 28 4.79 -19.79 -3.91
CA LYS A 28 5.89 -20.74 -3.62
C LYS A 28 5.38 -22.08 -3.11
N ASN A 29 4.42 -22.07 -2.20
CA ASN A 29 3.85 -23.31 -1.66
C ASN A 29 3.15 -24.14 -2.74
N MET A 30 2.47 -23.50 -3.69
CA MET A 30 1.82 -24.18 -4.81
C MET A 30 2.83 -24.89 -5.73
N VAL A 31 4.01 -24.31 -5.95
CA VAL A 31 5.07 -24.91 -6.79
C VAL A 31 5.73 -26.12 -6.10
N HIS A 32 5.91 -26.06 -4.78
CA HIS A 32 6.53 -27.15 -4.02
C HIS A 32 5.64 -28.39 -3.86
N ASP A 33 4.33 -28.24 -4.00
CA ASP A 33 3.36 -29.34 -3.85
C ASP A 33 3.24 -30.22 -5.13
N SER A 34 3.98 -29.90 -6.19
CA SER A 34 4.14 -30.78 -7.34
C SER A 34 5.25 -31.79 -7.06
N VAL A 35 4.94 -33.08 -7.06
CA VAL A 35 5.94 -34.15 -6.95
C VAL A 35 6.48 -34.54 -8.32
N THR A 36 7.71 -35.04 -8.34
CA THR A 36 8.34 -35.59 -9.55
C THR A 36 8.09 -37.09 -9.58
N GLY A 37 7.33 -37.56 -10.57
CA GLY A 37 7.17 -38.96 -10.91
C GLY A 37 7.97 -39.35 -12.16
N SER A 38 7.95 -40.62 -12.50
CA SER A 38 8.45 -41.13 -13.78
C SER A 38 7.39 -42.00 -14.44
N ASN A 39 7.41 -42.08 -15.77
CA ASN A 39 6.50 -42.98 -16.50
C ASN A 39 6.67 -44.42 -15.98
N PRO A 40 5.60 -45.15 -15.62
CA PRO A 40 5.75 -46.53 -15.15
C PRO A 40 6.25 -47.49 -16.23
N GLU A 41 6.11 -47.15 -17.51
CA GLU A 41 6.54 -47.95 -18.66
C GLU A 41 7.80 -47.34 -19.32
N PHE A 42 8.69 -48.20 -19.83
CA PHE A 42 9.89 -47.74 -20.53
C PHE A 42 9.52 -46.94 -21.80
N PRO A 43 10.19 -45.80 -22.08
CA PRO A 43 11.28 -45.19 -21.33
C PRO A 43 10.79 -44.34 -20.14
N TYR A 44 11.45 -44.50 -18.98
CA TYR A 44 11.15 -43.83 -17.70
C TYR A 44 11.45 -42.32 -17.76
N GLN A 45 10.66 -41.56 -18.52
CA GLN A 45 10.78 -40.11 -18.60
C GLN A 45 10.26 -39.45 -17.32
N HIS A 46 10.96 -38.40 -16.87
CA HIS A 46 10.54 -37.58 -15.74
C HIS A 46 9.25 -36.81 -16.06
N MET A 47 8.28 -36.86 -15.15
CA MET A 47 7.03 -36.11 -15.24
C MET A 47 6.74 -35.42 -13.90
N SER A 48 6.28 -34.17 -13.92
CA SER A 48 5.76 -33.49 -12.74
C SER A 48 4.29 -33.88 -12.54
N ILE A 49 3.96 -34.55 -11.45
CA ILE A 49 2.59 -34.92 -11.07
C ILE A 49 2.13 -33.91 -10.01
N PRO A 50 1.12 -33.07 -10.30
CA PRO A 50 0.53 -32.22 -9.28
C PRO A 50 -0.20 -33.08 -8.25
N ILE A 51 0.06 -32.90 -6.96
CA ILE A 51 -0.74 -33.56 -5.91
C ILE A 51 -2.06 -32.80 -5.82
N GLU A 52 -3.14 -33.34 -6.40
CA GLU A 52 -4.49 -32.75 -6.35
C GLU A 52 -5.10 -32.67 -4.93
N GLY A 53 -4.37 -33.09 -3.89
CA GLY A 53 -4.85 -33.23 -2.52
C GLY A 53 -4.92 -31.96 -1.67
N ILE A 54 -4.38 -30.82 -2.11
CA ILE A 54 -4.52 -29.53 -1.40
C ILE A 54 -5.40 -28.58 -2.22
N ASP A 55 -6.70 -28.66 -1.99
CA ASP A 55 -7.72 -27.58 -2.02
C ASP A 55 -7.40 -26.40 -2.99
N ALA A 56 -7.16 -26.70 -4.27
CA ALA A 56 -6.75 -25.71 -5.28
C ALA A 56 -7.77 -24.56 -5.39
N ASP A 57 -9.06 -24.88 -5.31
CA ASP A 57 -10.17 -23.94 -5.26
C ASP A 57 -10.04 -22.94 -4.09
N ARG A 58 -9.56 -23.40 -2.93
CA ARG A 58 -9.37 -22.55 -1.76
C ARG A 58 -8.18 -21.62 -1.92
N ILE A 59 -7.10 -22.09 -2.56
CA ILE A 59 -5.94 -21.25 -2.88
C ILE A 59 -6.33 -20.16 -3.87
N GLU A 60 -7.07 -20.51 -4.92
CA GLU A 60 -7.56 -19.55 -5.92
C GLU A 60 -8.49 -18.50 -5.28
N LYS A 61 -9.47 -18.93 -4.49
CA LYS A 61 -10.37 -18.02 -3.75
C LYS A 61 -9.60 -17.09 -2.83
N LEU A 62 -8.63 -17.61 -2.07
CA LEU A 62 -7.80 -16.80 -1.19
C LEU A 62 -6.96 -15.80 -1.97
N SER A 63 -6.36 -16.22 -3.10
CA SER A 63 -5.60 -15.35 -3.99
C SER A 63 -6.47 -14.20 -4.50
N SER A 64 -7.67 -14.50 -5.00
CA SER A 64 -8.64 -13.49 -5.46
C SER A 64 -8.98 -12.47 -4.37
N ILE A 65 -9.23 -12.93 -3.14
CA ILE A 65 -9.51 -12.03 -2.00
C ILE A 65 -8.32 -11.12 -1.70
N LEU A 66 -7.09 -11.65 -1.71
CA LEU A 66 -5.89 -10.87 -1.47
C LEU A 66 -5.65 -9.83 -2.56
N HIS A 67 -5.84 -10.19 -3.83
CA HIS A 67 -5.73 -9.26 -4.94
C HIS A 67 -6.76 -8.13 -4.86
N LYS A 68 -8.04 -8.43 -4.59
CA LYS A 68 -9.08 -7.40 -4.40
C LYS A 68 -8.77 -6.45 -3.24
N ARG A 69 -8.24 -6.98 -2.13
CA ARG A 69 -7.82 -6.16 -0.99
C ARG A 69 -6.65 -5.26 -1.35
N LYS A 70 -5.64 -5.79 -2.06
CA LYS A 70 -4.49 -5.01 -2.54
C LYS A 70 -4.97 -3.87 -3.44
N GLU A 71 -5.82 -4.17 -4.42
CA GLU A 71 -6.36 -3.18 -5.35
C GLU A 71 -7.09 -2.04 -4.61
N LYS A 72 -7.93 -2.39 -3.64
CA LYS A 72 -8.61 -1.38 -2.81
C LYS A 72 -7.62 -0.50 -2.04
N ALA A 73 -6.59 -1.09 -1.45
CA ALA A 73 -5.57 -0.34 -0.70
C ALA A 73 -4.72 0.55 -1.62
N GLU A 74 -4.37 0.06 -2.81
CA GLU A 74 -3.65 0.83 -3.84
C GLU A 74 -4.47 2.01 -4.34
N LEU A 75 -5.78 1.83 -4.58
CA LEU A 75 -6.66 2.90 -5.00
C LEU A 75 -6.75 4.01 -3.93
N GLN A 76 -6.91 3.63 -2.65
CA GLN A 76 -6.91 4.60 -1.55
C GLN A 76 -5.55 5.31 -1.40
N ARG A 77 -4.44 4.59 -1.61
CA ARG A 77 -3.11 5.20 -1.60
C ARG A 77 -2.98 6.20 -2.75
N LEU A 78 -3.43 5.84 -3.95
CA LEU A 78 -3.38 6.70 -5.13
C LEU A 78 -4.21 7.97 -4.93
N GLU A 79 -5.42 7.86 -4.38
CA GLU A 79 -6.27 9.02 -4.04
C GLU A 79 -5.53 10.02 -3.12
N ILE A 80 -4.75 9.52 -2.16
CA ILE A 80 -3.92 10.36 -1.28
C ILE A 80 -2.78 11.01 -2.05
N GLU A 81 -2.07 10.27 -2.91
CA GLU A 81 -0.97 10.80 -3.73
C GLU A 81 -1.46 11.88 -4.71
N GLU A 82 -2.59 11.64 -5.39
CA GLU A 82 -3.23 12.60 -6.30
C GLU A 82 -3.63 13.87 -5.54
N PHE A 83 -4.26 13.73 -4.37
CA PHE A 83 -4.59 14.87 -3.53
C PHE A 83 -3.37 15.71 -3.15
N ILE A 84 -2.25 15.06 -2.78
CA ILE A 84 -1.01 15.77 -2.44
C ILE A 84 -0.46 16.46 -3.69
N ALA A 85 -0.42 15.79 -4.85
CA ALA A 85 0.06 16.36 -6.10
C ALA A 85 -0.74 17.60 -6.53
N ASP A 86 -2.06 17.57 -6.33
CA ASP A 86 -2.99 18.66 -6.67
C ASP A 86 -2.84 19.90 -5.79
N ILE A 87 -2.12 19.84 -4.67
CA ILE A 87 -1.87 21.02 -3.82
C ILE A 87 -1.11 22.07 -4.64
N PRO A 88 -1.64 23.29 -4.86
CA PRO A 88 -1.03 24.26 -5.76
C PRO A 88 0.25 24.89 -5.19
N ASP A 89 0.29 25.13 -3.87
CA ASP A 89 1.45 25.71 -3.22
C ASP A 89 2.55 24.67 -3.01
N CYS A 90 3.72 24.91 -3.62
CA CYS A 90 4.85 24.00 -3.58
C CYS A 90 5.32 23.69 -2.15
N ARG A 91 5.37 24.70 -1.28
CA ARG A 91 5.80 24.50 0.12
C ARG A 91 4.81 23.65 0.90
N THR A 92 3.52 23.93 0.75
CA THR A 92 2.45 23.15 1.38
C THR A 92 2.51 21.70 0.88
N ARG A 93 2.61 21.48 -0.43
CA ARG A 93 2.77 20.14 -1.02
C ARG A 93 3.93 19.36 -0.37
N MET A 94 5.12 19.97 -0.30
CA MET A 94 6.29 19.36 0.32
C MET A 94 6.07 19.01 1.81
N ILE A 95 5.33 19.83 2.55
CA ILE A 95 4.99 19.55 3.96
C ILE A 95 4.09 18.31 4.06
N PHE A 96 3.10 18.16 3.17
CA PHE A 96 2.23 16.99 3.13
C PHE A 96 3.00 15.72 2.74
N GLU A 97 3.83 15.78 1.70
CA GLU A 97 4.72 14.67 1.30
C GLU A 97 5.64 14.25 2.44
N ASP A 98 6.32 15.21 3.07
CA ASP A 98 7.21 14.92 4.19
C ASP A 98 6.44 14.31 5.38
N ARG A 99 5.20 14.76 5.63
CA ARG A 99 4.39 14.28 6.76
C ARG A 99 3.82 12.89 6.55
N TYR A 100 3.22 12.63 5.39
CA TYR A 100 2.42 11.43 5.15
C TYR A 100 3.16 10.35 4.36
N VAL A 101 3.91 10.74 3.32
CA VAL A 101 4.65 9.79 2.48
C VAL A 101 5.95 9.35 3.14
N HIS A 102 6.65 10.29 3.78
CA HIS A 102 7.94 10.05 4.43
C HIS A 102 7.86 9.86 5.96
N ASP A 103 6.66 9.93 6.54
CA ASP A 103 6.39 9.81 7.98
C ASP A 103 7.33 10.66 8.88
N LYS A 104 7.65 11.89 8.45
CA LYS A 104 8.49 12.78 9.26
C LYS A 104 7.69 13.44 10.37
N SER A 105 8.35 13.68 11.50
CA SER A 105 7.77 14.45 12.61
C SER A 105 7.63 15.93 12.25
N TRP A 106 6.62 16.59 12.81
CA TRP A 106 6.39 18.03 12.61
C TRP A 106 7.63 18.88 12.89
N LEU A 107 8.39 18.53 13.94
CA LEU A 107 9.63 19.19 14.28
C LEU A 107 10.71 19.04 13.20
N SER A 108 10.86 17.84 12.64
CA SER A 108 11.81 17.59 11.54
C SER A 108 11.47 18.41 10.30
N ILE A 109 10.18 18.45 9.94
CA ILE A 109 9.68 19.23 8.81
C ILE A 109 9.92 20.73 9.05
N SER A 110 9.53 21.26 10.22
CA SER A 110 9.76 22.66 10.56
C SER A 110 11.24 23.04 10.53
N ARG A 111 12.13 22.18 11.04
CA ARG A 111 13.58 22.41 11.04
C ARG A 111 14.16 22.49 9.63
N LYS A 112 13.67 21.67 8.70
CA LYS A 112 14.04 21.72 7.27
C LYS A 112 13.80 23.12 6.67
N TRP A 113 12.77 23.82 7.15
CA TRP A 113 12.39 25.16 6.71
C TRP A 113 12.90 26.29 7.62
N GLY A 114 13.87 26.01 8.50
CA GLY A 114 14.50 27.01 9.36
C GLY A 114 13.71 27.39 10.62
N SER A 115 12.59 26.71 10.90
CA SER A 115 11.83 26.92 12.14
C SER A 115 12.30 25.96 13.25
N ARG A 116 12.50 26.50 14.46
CA ARG A 116 12.80 25.69 15.64
C ARG A 116 11.56 25.03 16.26
N ASN A 117 10.37 25.51 15.90
CA ASN A 117 9.10 25.10 16.49
C ASN A 117 8.29 24.22 15.54
N GLU A 118 7.72 23.13 16.04
CA GLU A 118 6.86 22.22 15.26
C GLU A 118 5.60 22.89 14.69
N SER A 119 5.13 23.97 15.33
CA SER A 119 3.91 24.68 14.94
C SER A 119 3.97 25.24 13.53
N TYR A 120 5.15 25.59 13.02
CA TYR A 120 5.28 26.18 11.68
C TYR A 120 4.69 25.28 10.59
N ALA A 121 5.16 24.04 10.49
CA ALA A 121 4.64 23.09 9.50
C ALA A 121 3.18 22.69 9.80
N ARG A 122 2.83 22.50 11.08
CA ARG A 122 1.47 22.11 11.49
C ARG A 122 0.43 23.17 11.12
N MET A 123 0.74 24.45 11.32
CA MET A 123 -0.17 25.55 11.01
C MET A 123 -0.42 25.71 9.51
N ILE A 124 0.62 25.53 8.68
CA ILE A 124 0.47 25.57 7.21
C ILE A 124 -0.43 24.43 6.76
N HIS A 125 -0.18 23.22 7.28
CA HIS A 125 -0.98 22.04 7.01
C HIS A 125 -2.46 22.23 7.42
N ASP A 126 -2.71 22.55 8.69
CA ASP A 126 -4.08 22.64 9.22
C ASP A 126 -4.86 23.76 8.51
N ARG A 127 -4.23 24.91 8.26
CA ARG A 127 -4.84 26.01 7.47
C ARG A 127 -5.26 25.57 6.07
N TYR A 128 -4.44 24.74 5.41
CA TYR A 128 -4.76 24.26 4.07
C TYR A 128 -5.98 23.33 4.09
N LEU A 129 -6.03 22.38 5.03
CA LEU A 129 -7.19 21.50 5.19
C LEU A 129 -8.46 22.28 5.56
N ASP A 130 -8.37 23.24 6.47
CA ASP A 130 -9.50 24.09 6.86
C ASP A 130 -10.04 24.86 5.65
N LYS A 131 -9.15 25.40 4.81
CA LYS A 131 -9.55 26.13 3.58
C LYS A 131 -10.32 25.25 2.59
N ILE A 132 -9.97 23.97 2.49
CA ILE A 132 -10.67 23.02 1.61
C ILE A 132 -12.02 22.62 2.19
N ASN A 133 -12.10 22.46 3.52
CA ASN A 133 -13.29 21.99 4.21
C ASN A 133 -14.31 23.10 4.52
N MET A 134 -13.93 24.38 4.39
CA MET A 134 -14.86 25.49 4.49
C MET A 134 -15.91 25.41 3.37
N PRO A 135 -17.22 25.50 3.69
CA PRO A 135 -18.24 25.59 2.66
C PRO A 135 -17.99 26.86 1.84
N ARG A 136 -17.88 26.72 0.52
CA ARG A 136 -17.91 27.89 -0.35
C ARG A 136 -19.30 28.48 -0.23
N CYS A 137 -19.42 29.63 0.43
CA CYS A 137 -20.64 30.42 0.37
C CYS A 137 -20.91 30.73 -1.11
N LEU A 138 -21.97 30.14 -1.65
CA LEU A 138 -22.56 30.48 -2.95
C LEU A 138 -23.34 31.79 -2.82
#